data_AF-B2JD15-F1
#
_entry.id   AF-B2JD15-F1
#
_cell.length_a   1.000
_cell.length_b   1.000
_cell.length_c   1.000
_cell.angle_alpha   90.00
_cell.angle_beta   90.00
_cell.angle_gamma   90.00
#
_symmetry.space_group_name_H-M   'P 1'
#
loop_
_entity.id
_entity.type
_entity.pdbx_description
1 polymer ?
#
loop_
_entity_poly.entity_id
_entity_poly.type
_entity_poly.pdbx_seq_one_letter_code
_entity_poly.pdbx_strand_id
1 'polypeptide(L)'
;MARPPKKIDAEAFVGEIALMRSSIWQNGKKAVAAIITEATTDAALLPDKAIALVSVTAFAPGAPSRLVRDVPLYRGDAGADVLPSAWLKTSA
;
A
#
# COMPACT_ATOMS: atom_id res chain seq x y z
N MET A 1 -2.23 -29.37 13.86
CA MET A 1 -1.71 -28.10 14.41
C MET A 1 -1.57 -27.11 13.27
N ALA A 2 -2.43 -26.09 13.23
CA ALA A 2 -2.29 -25.00 12.26
C ALA A 2 -1.06 -24.18 12.62
N ARG A 3 -0.14 -23.98 11.66
CA ARG A 3 1.05 -23.14 11.83
C ARG A 3 0.57 -21.73 12.21
N PRO A 4 1.10 -21.09 13.27
CA PRO A 4 0.72 -19.72 13.58
C PRO A 4 0.99 -18.85 12.34
N PRO A 5 0.03 -17.98 11.94
CA PRO A 5 0.24 -17.10 10.81
C PRO A 5 1.50 -16.28 11.11
N LYS A 6 2.43 -16.27 10.14
CA LYS A 6 3.67 -15.51 10.23
C LYS A 6 3.29 -14.06 10.53
N LYS A 7 3.57 -13.57 11.74
CA LYS A 7 3.35 -12.16 12.09
C LYS A 7 4.10 -11.33 11.06
N ILE A 8 3.37 -10.48 10.35
CA ILE A 8 3.93 -9.54 9.41
C ILE A 8 4.42 -8.36 10.26
N ASP A 9 5.72 -8.09 10.19
CA ASP A 9 6.33 -6.97 10.87
C ASP A 9 6.03 -5.68 10.10
N ALA A 10 5.44 -4.70 10.78
CA ALA A 10 5.09 -3.42 10.17
C ALA A 10 6.35 -2.61 9.81
N GLU A 11 7.41 -2.71 10.62
CA GLU A 11 8.65 -1.98 10.41
C GLU A 11 9.35 -2.44 9.12
N ALA A 12 9.15 -3.70 8.72
CA ALA A 12 9.67 -4.24 7.48
C ALA A 12 9.09 -3.59 6.21
N PHE A 13 8.01 -2.82 6.32
CA PHE A 13 7.45 -2.07 5.18
C PHE A 13 7.97 -0.65 5.07
N VAL A 14 8.47 -0.05 6.15
CA VAL A 14 8.89 1.36 6.15
C VAL A 14 10.14 1.52 5.28
N GLY A 15 10.11 2.48 4.35
CA GLY A 15 11.17 2.72 3.37
C GLY A 15 11.02 1.90 2.07
N GLU A 16 10.14 0.90 2.04
CA GLU A 16 9.91 0.10 0.84
C GLU A 16 9.18 0.89 -0.26
N ILE A 17 9.43 0.48 -1.52
CA ILE A 17 8.75 1.03 -2.68
C ILE A 17 7.49 0.22 -2.98
N ALA A 18 6.36 0.90 -2.89
CA ALA A 18 5.06 0.38 -3.31
C ALA A 18 4.64 0.98 -4.65
N LEU A 19 3.76 0.25 -5.34
CA LEU A 19 2.88 0.81 -6.35
C LEU A 19 1.55 1.12 -5.68
N MET A 20 1.05 2.32 -5.91
CA MET A 20 -0.19 2.83 -5.33
C MET A 20 -1.14 3.23 -6.46
N ARG A 21 -2.42 2.96 -6.25
CA ARG A 21 -3.52 3.49 -7.06
C ARG A 21 -4.41 4.37 -6.19
N SER A 22 -4.80 5.52 -6.71
CA SER A 22 -5.65 6.50 -5.99
C SER A 22 -6.49 7.30 -6.98
N SER A 23 -7.69 7.69 -6.57
CA SER A 23 -8.55 8.59 -7.33
C SER A 23 -7.95 9.98 -7.55
N ILE A 24 -6.99 10.39 -6.71
CA ILE A 24 -6.31 11.69 -6.81
C ILE A 24 -5.51 11.82 -8.12
N TRP A 25 -4.89 10.73 -8.59
CA TRP A 25 -4.07 10.75 -9.80
C TRP A 25 -4.62 9.82 -10.86
N GLN A 26 -4.74 10.34 -12.09
CA GLN A 26 -5.17 9.55 -13.25
C GLN A 26 -6.53 8.85 -13.03
N ASN A 27 -7.37 9.36 -12.12
CA ASN A 27 -8.65 8.74 -11.69
C ASN A 27 -8.50 7.26 -11.28
N GLY A 28 -7.38 6.89 -10.66
CA GLY A 28 -7.09 5.50 -10.32
C GLY A 28 -6.77 4.60 -11.52
N LYS A 29 -6.70 5.09 -12.76
CA LYS A 29 -6.45 4.23 -13.93
C LYS A 29 -5.02 3.73 -14.03
N LYS A 30 -4.06 4.43 -13.42
CA LYS A 30 -2.64 4.07 -13.45
C LYS A 30 -2.08 3.98 -12.03
N ALA A 31 -1.20 3.00 -11.84
CA ALA A 31 -0.41 2.93 -10.62
C ALA A 31 0.70 3.99 -10.65
N VAL A 32 1.03 4.50 -9.46
CA VAL A 32 2.04 5.50 -9.20
C VAL A 32 3.01 4.92 -8.17
N ALA A 33 4.31 5.18 -8.33
CA ALA A 33 5.29 4.76 -7.34
C ALA A 33 5.11 5.56 -6.04
N ALA A 34 5.24 4.89 -4.91
CA ALA A 34 5.17 5.52 -3.60
C ALA A 34 6.19 4.88 -2.64
N ILE A 35 6.67 5.67 -1.69
CA ILE A 35 7.52 5.19 -0.58
C ILE A 35 6.64 5.07 0.65
N ILE A 36 6.71 3.92 1.33
CA ILE A 36 6.01 3.71 2.60
C ILE A 36 6.77 4.45 3.71
N THR A 37 6.09 5.33 4.43
CA THR A 37 6.69 6.13 5.52
C THR A 37 6.23 5.67 6.90
N GLU A 38 5.05 5.06 7.00
CA GLU A 38 4.51 4.49 8.23
C GLU A 38 3.70 3.24 7.88
N ALA A 39 3.62 2.27 8.79
CA ALA A 39 2.83 1.06 8.60
C ALA A 39 2.25 0.58 9.92
N THR A 40 1.05 -0.02 9.86
CA THR A 40 0.45 -0.78 10.96
C THR A 40 -0.10 -2.10 10.43
N THR A 41 0.09 -3.16 11.22
CA THR A 41 -0.46 -4.50 10.98
C THR A 41 -1.52 -4.87 12.02
N ASP A 42 -2.07 -3.88 12.73
CA ASP A 42 -3.16 -4.08 13.67
C ASP A 42 -4.41 -4.61 12.95
N ALA A 43 -4.76 -5.86 13.22
CA ALA A 43 -5.88 -6.56 12.60
C ALA A 43 -7.24 -5.87 12.81
N ALA A 44 -7.39 -5.04 13.84
CA ALA A 44 -8.62 -4.27 14.06
C ALA A 44 -8.82 -3.14 13.03
N LEU A 45 -7.75 -2.71 12.37
CA LEU A 45 -7.73 -1.59 11.42
C LEU A 45 -7.66 -2.05 9.96
N LEU A 46 -7.39 -3.33 9.69
CA LEU A 46 -7.15 -3.82 8.34
C LEU A 46 -8.47 -4.07 7.59
N PRO A 47 -8.62 -3.49 6.38
CA PRO A 47 -9.65 -3.92 5.44
C PRO A 47 -9.47 -5.37 5.00
N ASP A 48 -10.53 -5.97 4.48
CA ASP A 48 -10.53 -7.38 4.10
C ASP A 48 -9.41 -7.70 3.09
N LYS A 49 -8.60 -8.73 3.40
CA LYS A 49 -7.42 -9.17 2.63
C LYS A 49 -6.22 -8.22 2.57
N ALA A 50 -6.27 -7.05 3.22
CA ALA A 50 -5.10 -6.19 3.38
C ALA A 50 -4.08 -6.85 4.33
N ILE A 51 -2.79 -6.66 4.05
CA ILE A 51 -1.70 -7.17 4.89
C ILE A 51 -1.16 -6.11 5.87
N ALA A 52 -1.39 -4.84 5.57
CA ALA A 52 -1.06 -3.70 6.41
C ALA A 52 -1.90 -2.48 6.00
N LEU A 53 -1.94 -1.47 6.87
CA LEU A 53 -2.40 -0.13 6.55
C LEU A 53 -1.18 0.79 6.60
N VAL A 54 -0.94 1.57 5.55
CA VAL A 54 0.31 2.32 5.37
C VAL A 54 0.09 3.80 5.07
N SER A 55 0.98 4.65 5.57
CA SER A 55 1.17 6.00 5.05
C SER A 55 2.20 5.95 3.94
N VAL A 56 1.91 6.54 2.79
CA VAL A 56 2.78 6.54 1.61
C VAL A 56 2.99 7.94 1.07
N THR A 57 4.20 8.23 0.61
CA THR A 57 4.48 9.42 -0.21
C THR A 57 4.50 8.99 -1.66
N ALA A 58 3.49 9.40 -2.44
CA ALA A 58 3.34 9.03 -3.85
C ALA A 58 3.97 10.06 -4.80
N PHE A 59 4.57 9.57 -5.89
CA PHE A 59 5.35 10.34 -6.88
C PHE A 59 4.72 10.23 -8.27
N ALA A 60 3.60 10.92 -8.49
CA ALA A 60 2.90 10.87 -9.77
C ALA A 60 3.68 11.61 -10.88
N PRO A 61 3.82 11.03 -12.09
CA PRO A 61 4.46 11.71 -13.21
C PRO A 61 3.76 13.03 -13.57
N GLY A 62 4.54 14.12 -13.66
CA GLY A 62 4.02 15.43 -14.04
C GLY A 62 3.19 16.14 -12.96
N ALA A 63 3.16 15.64 -11.72
CA ALA A 63 2.48 16.27 -10.60
C ALA A 63 3.36 16.29 -9.34
N PRO A 64 3.12 17.20 -8.38
CA PRO A 64 3.82 17.18 -7.10
C PRO A 64 3.61 15.87 -6.34
N SER A 65 4.63 15.44 -5.61
CA SER A 65 4.48 14.33 -4.66
C SER A 65 3.53 14.71 -3.53
N ARG A 66 2.79 13.73 -3.00
CA ARG A 66 1.89 13.93 -1.85
C ARG A 66 1.92 12.75 -0.90
N LEU A 67 1.81 13.05 0.38
CA LEU A 67 1.54 12.07 1.43
C LEU A 67 0.07 11.64 1.34
N VAL A 68 -0.16 10.33 1.38
CA VAL A 68 -1.48 9.71 1.49
C VAL A 68 -1.45 8.75 2.67
N ARG A 69 -2.35 8.96 3.61
CA ARG A 69 -2.44 8.15 4.84
C ARG A 69 -3.44 7.02 4.68
N ASP A 70 -3.29 6.03 5.55
CA ASP A 70 -4.25 4.95 5.73
C ASP A 70 -4.60 4.21 4.43
N VAL A 71 -3.57 3.93 3.64
CA VAL A 71 -3.71 3.19 2.37
C VAL A 71 -3.59 1.71 2.68
N PRO A 72 -4.57 0.88 2.30
CA PRO A 72 -4.44 -0.56 2.47
C PRO A 72 -3.36 -1.12 1.55
N LEU A 73 -2.39 -1.82 2.14
CA LEU A 73 -1.34 -2.55 1.45
C LEU A 73 -1.80 -3.99 1.23
N TYR A 74 -1.69 -4.46 0.00
CA TYR A 74 -2.02 -5.81 -0.41
C TYR A 74 -0.77 -6.55 -0.91
N ARG A 75 -0.81 -7.88 -0.90
CA ARG A 75 0.28 -8.71 -1.43
C ARG A 75 0.48 -8.56 -2.96
N GLY A 76 -0.54 -8.11 -3.69
CA GLY A 76 -0.50 -7.84 -5.12
C GLY A 76 -1.56 -6.79 -5.50
N ASP A 77 -1.71 -6.47 -6.79
CA ASP A 77 -2.70 -5.49 -7.26
C ASP A 77 -4.11 -5.90 -6.78
N ALA A 78 -4.75 -5.02 -6.01
CA ALA A 78 -6.08 -5.23 -5.45
C ALA A 78 -7.21 -5.06 -6.48
N GLY A 79 -6.89 -4.66 -7.71
CA GLY A 79 -7.85 -4.38 -8.77
C GLY A 79 -8.17 -2.90 -8.91
N ALA A 80 -8.84 -2.54 -10.00
CA ALA A 80 -9.14 -1.15 -10.34
C ALA A 80 -10.21 -0.52 -9.41
N ASP A 81 -11.05 -1.36 -8.79
CA ASP A 81 -12.21 -0.92 -8.00
C ASP A 81 -11.87 -0.66 -6.51
N VAL A 82 -10.66 -1.01 -6.07
CA VAL A 82 -10.23 -0.82 -4.68
C VAL A 82 -9.31 0.40 -4.64
N LEU A 83 -9.85 1.55 -4.22
CA LEU A 83 -9.13 2.81 -4.16
C LEU A 83 -9.35 3.53 -2.82
N PRO A 84 -8.30 4.06 -2.18
CA PRO A 84 -6.89 3.89 -2.52
C PRO A 84 -6.40 2.47 -2.20
N SER A 85 -5.39 1.99 -2.93
CA SER A 85 -4.74 0.70 -2.65
C SER A 85 -3.25 0.77 -2.96
N ALA A 86 -2.43 0.08 -2.19
CA ALA A 86 -1.01 -0.09 -2.44
C ALA A 86 -0.63 -1.57 -2.50
N TRP A 87 0.45 -1.89 -3.20
CA TRP A 87 1.09 -3.20 -3.17
C TRP A 87 2.60 -3.03 -3.37
N LEU A 88 3.38 -3.91 -2.76
CA LEU A 88 4.83 -3.86 -2.93
C LEU A 88 5.18 -4.11 -4.40
N LYS A 89 6.12 -3.32 -4.92
CA LYS A 89 6.68 -3.61 -6.24
C LYS A 89 7.50 -4.89 -6.10
N THR A 90 6.97 -6.02 -6.56
CA THR A 90 7.73 -7.27 -6.56
C THR A 90 8.95 -7.06 -7.46
N SER A 91 10.14 -7.08 -6.87
CA SER A 91 11.39 -7.20 -7.63
C SER A 91 11.27 -8.49 -8.44
N ALA A 92 11.24 -8.36 -9.76
CA ALA A 92 11.36 -9.51 -10.67
C ALA A 92 12.69 -10.23 -10.43
#